data_AF-A0A7G8BNK7-F1
#
_entry.id   AF-A0A7G8BNK7-F1
#
_cell.length_a   1.000
_cell.length_b   1.000
_cell.length_c   1.000
_cell.angle_alpha   90.00
_cell.angle_beta   90.00
_cell.angle_gamma   90.00
#
_symmetry.space_group_name_H-M   'P 1'
#
loop_
_entity.id
_entity.type
_entity.pdbx_description
1 polymer ?
#
loop_
_entity_poly.entity_id
_entity_poly.type
_entity_poly.pdbx_seq_one_letter_code
_entity_poly.pdbx_strand_id
1 'polypeptide(L)'
;MRTIQTAACAVVFSLSAFAQQPTTSTSSKPAAPATQPSTTATEPAIKPPANPITPTQIKEMQDLTGAEAMKKRIVANAMQFYRSQFPAYVPQDVIDDLDKSLENADLESHAAEIYPKYISTEDASRIIEFYKSPAGQRMIAAQPYMMTEMQRSAVQVAQQTAKDVMSRHKDEIETAQRKYMEQQQQKPSLSAPSNPSSNSPGTTTSPSTTKPQGTTNPPNTPQK
;
A
#
# COMPACT_ATOMS: atom_id res chain seq x y z
N MET A 1 28.03 51.36 1.50
CA MET A 1 29.16 50.87 2.30
C MET A 1 28.66 49.78 3.24
N ARG A 2 29.46 48.71 3.38
CA ARG A 2 29.33 47.51 4.26
C ARG A 2 28.43 46.36 3.81
N THR A 3 29.05 45.52 2.97
CA THR A 3 29.03 44.04 3.00
C THR A 3 29.40 43.46 4.38
N ILE A 4 29.05 42.18 4.60
CA ILE A 4 29.64 41.11 5.47
C ILE A 4 28.48 40.24 6.01
N GLN A 5 28.48 38.91 6.08
CA GLN A 5 29.30 37.81 5.57
C GLN A 5 28.66 36.51 6.09
N THR A 6 28.61 35.50 5.25
CA THR A 6 28.25 34.11 5.56
C THR A 6 29.25 33.44 6.51
N ALA A 7 28.77 32.59 7.43
CA ALA A 7 29.53 31.48 8.04
C ALA A 7 28.50 30.40 8.46
N ALA A 8 28.32 29.31 7.73
CA ALA A 8 29.16 28.11 7.67
C ALA A 8 29.20 27.35 9.01
N CYS A 9 28.16 26.57 9.31
CA CYS A 9 28.22 25.52 10.31
C CYS A 9 29.08 24.37 9.78
N ALA A 10 30.24 24.21 10.39
CA ALA A 10 31.21 23.17 10.10
C ALA A 10 30.68 21.78 10.48
N VAL A 11 30.78 20.86 9.52
CA VAL A 11 30.65 19.42 9.69
C VAL A 11 31.90 18.91 10.42
N VAL A 12 31.74 18.35 11.61
CA VAL A 12 32.82 17.65 12.31
C VAL A 12 32.77 16.19 11.88
N PHE A 13 33.62 15.85 10.90
CA PHE A 13 34.03 14.47 10.62
C PHE A 13 35.01 14.02 11.72
N SER A 14 34.59 13.10 12.58
CA SER A 14 35.49 12.40 13.49
C SER A 14 36.28 11.34 12.71
N LEU A 15 37.56 11.63 12.47
CA LEU A 15 38.56 10.67 11.99
C LEU A 15 38.91 9.70 13.12
N SER A 16 38.51 8.43 13.02
CA SER A 16 39.14 7.36 13.78
C SER A 16 40.40 6.89 13.06
N ALA A 17 41.51 6.97 13.77
CA ALA A 17 42.85 6.64 13.32
C ALA A 17 42.99 5.16 12.90
N PHE A 18 43.64 4.98 11.75
CA PHE A 18 44.21 3.71 11.31
C PHE A 18 45.40 3.34 12.22
N ALA A 19 45.31 2.22 12.91
CA ALA A 19 46.48 1.48 13.40
C ALA A 19 46.56 0.16 12.62
N GLN A 20 47.52 0.07 11.70
CA GLN A 20 47.89 -1.16 11.02
C GLN A 20 48.73 -2.02 11.97
N GLN A 21 48.31 -3.26 12.23
CA GLN A 21 49.21 -4.31 12.71
C GLN A 21 49.32 -5.43 11.66
N PRO A 22 50.50 -6.05 11.53
CA PRO A 22 50.82 -6.97 10.44
C PRO A 22 50.12 -8.33 10.56
N THR A 23 49.81 -8.86 9.39
CA THR A 23 49.13 -10.13 9.10
C THR A 23 49.94 -11.35 9.54
N THR A 24 49.35 -12.23 10.36
CA THR A 24 49.67 -13.66 10.37
C THR A 24 48.52 -14.42 9.72
N SER A 25 48.83 -15.01 8.56
CA SER A 25 47.96 -15.89 7.79
C SER A 25 47.87 -17.26 8.45
N THR A 26 46.66 -17.66 8.85
CA THR A 26 46.33 -19.06 9.16
C THR A 26 45.06 -19.47 8.42
N SER A 27 45.22 -20.48 7.56
CA SER A 27 44.24 -21.28 6.81
C SER A 27 42.75 -21.01 6.99
N SER A 28 42.11 -20.58 5.89
CA SER A 28 40.66 -20.59 5.68
C SER A 28 40.11 -22.01 5.56
N LYS A 29 39.32 -22.42 6.56
CA LYS A 29 38.31 -23.49 6.47
C LYS A 29 37.10 -22.93 5.67
N PRO A 30 36.41 -23.73 4.82
CA PRO A 30 35.32 -23.24 3.98
C PRO A 30 34.19 -22.58 4.78
N ALA A 31 33.84 -21.37 4.40
CA ALA A 31 32.81 -20.54 5.01
C ALA A 31 31.43 -21.18 4.86
N ALA A 32 30.78 -21.46 6.00
CA ALA A 32 29.34 -21.57 6.08
C ALA A 32 28.71 -20.20 5.75
N PRO A 33 27.44 -20.14 5.28
CA PRO A 33 26.80 -18.91 4.86
C PRO A 33 26.85 -17.87 5.98
N ALA A 34 27.35 -16.67 5.67
CA ALA A 34 27.37 -15.54 6.58
C ALA A 34 25.93 -15.21 6.99
N THR A 35 25.55 -15.57 8.21
CA THR A 35 24.42 -14.99 8.91
C THR A 35 24.69 -13.50 9.01
N GLN A 36 23.92 -12.70 8.29
CA GLN A 36 23.92 -11.26 8.48
C GLN A 36 23.65 -10.97 9.96
N PRO A 37 24.48 -10.16 10.65
CA PRO A 37 24.10 -9.62 11.92
C PRO A 37 22.93 -8.66 11.68
N SER A 38 21.72 -9.17 11.85
CA SER A 38 20.53 -8.36 12.02
C SER A 38 20.79 -7.43 13.19
N THR A 39 21.10 -6.17 12.91
CA THR A 39 20.97 -5.09 13.89
C THR A 39 19.48 -4.88 14.14
N THR A 40 18.89 -5.81 14.89
CA THR A 40 17.60 -5.58 15.54
C THR A 40 17.91 -4.55 16.62
N ALA A 41 17.77 -3.26 16.29
CA ALA A 41 17.66 -2.24 17.30
C ALA A 41 16.44 -2.64 18.15
N THR A 42 16.69 -3.13 19.36
CA THR A 42 15.66 -3.53 20.32
C THR A 42 14.86 -2.28 20.66
N GLU A 43 13.72 -2.11 20.00
CA GLU A 43 12.70 -1.15 20.43
C GLU A 43 12.39 -1.44 21.91
N PRO A 44 12.39 -0.43 22.80
CA PRO A 44 12.13 -0.68 24.21
C PRO A 44 10.72 -1.26 24.36
N ALA A 45 10.65 -2.53 24.76
CA ALA A 45 9.38 -3.21 25.00
C ALA A 45 8.59 -2.45 26.08
N ILE A 46 7.35 -2.06 25.75
CA ILE A 46 6.42 -1.48 26.72
C ILE A 46 6.11 -2.57 27.75
N LYS A 47 6.53 -2.36 29.00
CA LYS A 47 6.26 -3.29 30.11
C LYS A 47 4.80 -3.15 30.54
N PRO A 48 4.12 -4.27 30.88
CA PRO A 48 2.78 -4.20 31.44
C PRO A 48 2.71 -3.32 32.70
N PRO A 49 1.62 -2.55 32.89
CA PRO A 49 1.41 -1.75 34.08
C PRO A 49 1.16 -2.63 35.32
N ALA A 50 1.49 -2.10 36.51
CA ALA A 50 1.31 -2.81 37.77
C ALA A 50 -0.17 -3.09 38.10
N ASN A 51 -1.05 -2.12 37.79
CA ASN A 51 -2.49 -2.23 37.96
C ASN A 51 -3.16 -2.20 36.59
N PRO A 52 -3.28 -3.34 35.89
CA PRO A 52 -3.88 -3.37 34.56
C PRO A 52 -5.34 -2.92 34.59
N ILE A 53 -5.81 -2.39 33.46
CA ILE A 53 -7.21 -2.04 33.22
C ILE A 53 -8.17 -3.22 33.47
N THR A 54 -9.34 -2.92 34.03
CA THR A 54 -10.36 -3.92 34.35
C THR A 54 -11.30 -4.24 33.16
N PRO A 55 -11.97 -5.40 33.14
CA PRO A 55 -12.94 -5.73 32.09
C PRO A 55 -14.06 -4.69 31.94
N THR A 56 -14.55 -4.13 33.05
CA THR A 56 -15.57 -3.07 33.03
C THR A 56 -15.07 -1.81 32.33
N GLN A 57 -13.82 -1.42 32.58
CA GLN A 57 -13.22 -0.25 31.93
C GLN A 57 -12.92 -0.49 30.45
N ILE A 58 -12.50 -1.71 30.07
CA ILE A 58 -12.33 -2.07 28.65
C ILE A 58 -13.66 -1.90 27.92
N LYS A 59 -14.72 -2.49 28.46
CA LYS A 59 -16.07 -2.37 27.88
C LYS A 59 -16.51 -0.92 27.76
N GLU A 60 -16.34 -0.13 28.82
CA GLU A 60 -16.73 1.28 28.82
C GLU A 60 -15.94 2.10 27.79
N MET A 61 -14.63 1.88 27.67
CA MET A 61 -13.82 2.53 26.64
C MET A 61 -14.27 2.12 25.23
N GLN A 62 -14.58 0.84 25.00
CA GLN A 62 -15.08 0.33 23.73
C GLN A 62 -16.43 0.95 23.36
N ASP A 63 -17.35 1.03 24.32
CA ASP A 63 -18.67 1.65 24.12
C ASP A 63 -18.53 3.14 23.78
N LEU A 64 -17.70 3.88 24.53
CA LEU A 64 -17.47 5.31 24.30
C LEU A 64 -16.83 5.60 22.96
N THR A 65 -15.85 4.79 22.54
CA THR A 65 -15.08 5.02 21.31
C THR A 65 -15.73 4.43 20.05
N GLY A 66 -16.89 3.78 20.19
CA GLY A 66 -17.63 3.22 19.06
C GLY A 66 -17.02 1.95 18.49
N ALA A 67 -16.44 1.09 19.34
CA ALA A 67 -15.82 -0.17 18.94
C ALA A 67 -16.79 -1.09 18.18
N GLU A 68 -18.08 -1.06 18.51
CA GLU A 68 -19.11 -1.84 17.79
C GLU A 68 -19.27 -1.40 16.33
N ALA A 69 -19.27 -0.08 16.08
CA ALA A 69 -19.29 0.44 14.71
C ALA A 69 -17.99 0.08 13.96
N MET A 70 -16.86 0.03 14.68
CA MET A 70 -15.59 -0.43 14.11
C MET A 70 -15.65 -1.92 13.76
N LYS A 71 -16.16 -2.78 14.67
CA LYS A 71 -16.34 -4.22 14.44
C LYS A 71 -17.16 -4.47 13.18
N LYS A 72 -18.31 -3.80 13.03
CA LYS A 72 -19.15 -3.91 11.82
C LYS A 72 -18.41 -3.54 10.54
N ARG A 73 -17.57 -2.50 10.56
CA ARG A 73 -16.75 -2.12 9.41
C ARG A 73 -15.68 -3.17 9.09
N ILE A 74 -15.03 -3.74 10.11
CA ILE A 74 -14.03 -4.80 9.95
C ILE A 74 -14.69 -6.04 9.33
N VAL A 75 -15.83 -6.47 9.86
CA VAL A 75 -16.59 -7.62 9.33
C VAL A 75 -17.03 -7.37 7.89
N ALA A 76 -17.58 -6.19 7.59
CA ALA A 76 -17.99 -5.84 6.23
C ALA A 76 -16.82 -5.88 5.22
N ASN A 77 -15.66 -5.34 5.61
CA ASN A 77 -14.45 -5.39 4.77
C ASN A 77 -13.93 -6.82 4.60
N ALA A 78 -13.95 -7.63 5.67
CA ALA A 78 -13.55 -9.04 5.60
C ALA A 78 -14.48 -9.83 4.67
N MET A 79 -15.80 -9.63 4.77
CA MET A 79 -16.77 -10.26 3.89
C MET A 79 -16.64 -9.82 2.44
N GLN A 80 -16.35 -8.54 2.17
CA GLN A 80 -16.05 -8.06 0.82
C GLN A 80 -14.82 -8.77 0.26
N PHE A 81 -13.76 -8.91 1.06
CA PHE A 81 -12.57 -9.64 0.68
C PHE A 81 -12.88 -11.11 0.37
N TYR A 82 -13.55 -11.84 1.27
CA TYR A 82 -13.88 -13.25 1.06
C TYR A 82 -14.79 -13.47 -0.15
N ARG A 83 -15.81 -12.63 -0.34
CA ARG A 83 -16.68 -12.69 -1.52
C ARG A 83 -15.91 -12.51 -2.83
N SER A 84 -14.87 -11.67 -2.84
CA SER A 84 -14.02 -11.50 -4.03
C SER A 84 -13.15 -12.72 -4.36
N GLN A 85 -12.89 -13.57 -3.36
CA GLN A 85 -12.08 -14.78 -3.49
C GLN A 85 -12.93 -16.05 -3.66
N PHE A 86 -14.22 -16.00 -3.31
CA PHE A 86 -15.08 -17.16 -3.41
C PHE A 86 -15.35 -17.54 -4.87
N PRO A 87 -15.17 -18.82 -5.22
CA PRO A 87 -15.62 -19.34 -6.49
C PRO A 87 -17.14 -19.18 -6.64
N ALA A 88 -17.62 -19.01 -7.87
CA ALA A 88 -19.03 -18.77 -8.18
C ALA A 88 -19.98 -19.92 -7.75
N TYR A 89 -19.45 -21.10 -7.42
CA TYR A 89 -20.23 -22.26 -6.98
C TYR A 89 -20.47 -22.30 -5.46
N VAL A 90 -19.92 -21.36 -4.68
CA VAL A 90 -20.16 -21.29 -3.23
C VAL A 90 -21.63 -20.93 -2.97
N PRO A 91 -22.40 -21.77 -2.25
CA PRO A 91 -23.81 -21.49 -1.96
C PRO A 91 -23.99 -20.24 -1.09
N GLN A 92 -25.10 -19.53 -1.28
CA GLN A 92 -25.41 -18.32 -0.50
C GLN A 92 -25.52 -18.60 1.01
N ASP A 93 -26.09 -19.75 1.39
CA ASP A 93 -26.23 -20.13 2.80
C ASP A 93 -24.87 -20.21 3.53
N VAL A 94 -23.80 -20.61 2.84
CA VAL A 94 -22.43 -20.64 3.39
C VAL A 94 -21.90 -19.23 3.60
N ILE A 95 -22.20 -18.32 2.68
CA ILE A 95 -21.80 -16.90 2.75
C ILE A 95 -22.52 -16.23 3.92
N ASP A 96 -23.81 -16.49 4.08
CA ASP A 96 -24.64 -15.91 5.14
C ASP A 96 -24.26 -16.46 6.52
N ASP A 97 -23.92 -17.75 6.61
CA ASP A 97 -23.42 -18.36 7.85
C ASP A 97 -22.05 -17.80 8.25
N LEU A 98 -21.16 -17.55 7.28
CA LEU A 98 -19.88 -16.88 7.54
C LEU A 98 -20.08 -15.45 8.04
N ASP A 99 -20.96 -14.67 7.40
CA ASP A 99 -21.26 -13.29 7.81
C ASP A 99 -21.72 -13.24 9.27
N LYS A 100 -22.73 -14.06 9.61
CA LYS A 100 -23.23 -14.21 10.98
C LYS A 100 -22.15 -14.70 11.95
N SER A 101 -21.31 -15.64 11.54
CA SER A 101 -20.22 -16.16 12.37
C SER A 101 -19.20 -15.07 12.69
N LEU A 102 -18.87 -14.21 11.73
CA LEU A 102 -17.96 -13.07 11.94
C LEU A 102 -18.61 -11.96 12.78
N GLU A 103 -19.90 -11.68 12.60
CA GLU A 103 -20.63 -10.75 13.46
C GLU A 103 -20.66 -11.23 14.92
N ASN A 104 -20.75 -12.54 15.15
CA ASN A 104 -20.75 -13.14 16.49
C ASN A 104 -19.34 -13.46 17.01
N ALA A 105 -18.27 -13.13 16.27
CA ALA A 105 -16.91 -13.39 16.73
C ALA A 105 -16.62 -12.64 18.04
N ASP A 106 -16.01 -13.36 18.98
CA ASP A 106 -15.66 -12.87 20.31
C ASP A 106 -14.37 -12.04 20.27
N LEU A 107 -14.52 -10.78 19.89
CA LEU A 107 -13.45 -9.79 19.96
C LEU A 107 -13.24 -9.25 21.39
N GLU A 108 -14.20 -9.47 22.28
CA GLU A 108 -14.19 -8.97 23.65
C GLU A 108 -13.15 -9.73 24.48
N SER A 109 -13.10 -11.06 24.37
CA SER A 109 -12.05 -11.88 24.99
C SER A 109 -10.65 -11.48 24.51
N HIS A 110 -10.48 -11.20 23.21
CA HIS A 110 -9.21 -10.70 22.69
C HIS A 110 -8.84 -9.31 23.25
N ALA A 111 -9.81 -8.42 23.39
CA ALA A 111 -9.58 -7.11 24.01
C ALA A 111 -9.17 -7.27 25.49
N ALA A 112 -9.78 -8.20 26.22
CA ALA A 112 -9.44 -8.52 27.61
C ALA A 112 -8.00 -9.04 27.77
N GLU A 113 -7.40 -9.64 26.74
CA GLU A 113 -5.99 -10.06 26.76
C GLU A 113 -5.02 -8.95 26.33
N ILE A 114 -5.45 -8.06 25.44
CA ILE A 114 -4.59 -7.04 24.83
C ILE A 114 -4.47 -5.81 25.73
N TYR A 115 -5.59 -5.25 26.16
CA TYR A 115 -5.62 -3.96 26.87
C TYR A 115 -4.79 -3.98 28.18
N PRO A 116 -4.84 -5.03 29.03
CA PRO A 116 -4.01 -5.13 30.23
C PRO A 116 -2.51 -5.04 30.02
N LYS A 117 -2.01 -5.32 28.80
CA LYS A 117 -0.59 -5.23 28.47
C LYS A 117 -0.09 -3.79 28.34
N TYR A 118 -1.00 -2.83 28.14
CA TYR A 118 -0.65 -1.47 27.74
C TYR A 118 -1.32 -0.37 28.57
N ILE A 119 -2.41 -0.67 29.27
CA ILE A 119 -3.23 0.36 29.92
C ILE A 119 -3.45 0.01 31.39
N SER A 120 -3.15 0.96 32.27
CA SER A 120 -3.41 0.86 33.70
C SER A 120 -4.86 1.20 34.04
N THR A 121 -5.35 0.77 35.21
CA THR A 121 -6.68 1.17 35.73
C THR A 121 -6.79 2.68 35.88
N GLU A 122 -5.72 3.35 36.29
CA GLU A 122 -5.69 4.80 36.50
C GLU A 122 -5.74 5.56 35.18
N ASP A 123 -4.99 5.12 34.16
CA ASP A 123 -5.01 5.74 32.84
C ASP A 123 -6.34 5.47 32.13
N ALA A 124 -6.87 4.26 32.24
CA ALA A 124 -8.21 3.93 31.73
C ALA A 124 -9.27 4.88 32.31
N SER A 125 -9.23 5.14 33.61
CA SER A 125 -10.17 6.05 34.27
C SER A 125 -10.10 7.47 33.70
N ARG A 126 -8.88 7.99 33.49
CA ARG A 126 -8.68 9.33 32.89
C ARG A 126 -9.10 9.38 31.44
N ILE A 127 -8.85 8.32 30.67
CA ILE A 127 -9.25 8.21 29.28
C ILE A 127 -10.79 8.18 29.17
N ILE A 128 -11.46 7.40 30.02
CA ILE A 128 -12.91 7.32 30.10
C ILE A 128 -13.49 8.69 30.47
N GLU A 129 -12.94 9.37 31.49
CA GLU A 129 -13.38 10.71 31.89
C GLU A 129 -13.26 11.71 30.74
N PHE A 130 -12.12 11.71 30.05
CA PHE A 130 -11.92 12.57 28.89
C PHE A 130 -12.94 12.29 27.79
N TYR A 131 -13.15 11.03 27.41
CA TYR A 131 -14.12 10.69 26.37
C TYR A 131 -15.57 10.96 26.77
N LYS A 132 -15.91 10.95 28.05
CA LYS A 132 -17.23 11.40 28.55
C LYS A 132 -17.42 12.92 28.50
N SER A 133 -16.34 13.70 28.48
CA SER A 133 -16.43 15.16 28.45
C SER A 133 -17.01 15.67 27.11
N PRO A 134 -17.60 16.89 27.07
CA PRO A 134 -18.05 17.50 25.81
C PRO A 134 -16.93 17.65 24.78
N ALA A 135 -15.68 17.86 25.23
CA ALA A 135 -14.53 17.95 24.33
C ALA A 135 -14.16 16.58 23.74
N GLY A 136 -14.14 15.52 24.56
CA GLY A 136 -13.86 14.16 24.10
C GLY A 136 -14.91 13.64 23.14
N GLN A 137 -16.20 13.86 23.42
CA GLN A 137 -17.29 13.51 22.51
C GLN A 137 -17.19 14.26 21.17
N ARG A 138 -16.87 15.56 21.18
CA ARG A 138 -16.58 16.30 19.95
C ARG A 138 -15.39 15.73 19.20
N MET A 139 -14.34 15.30 19.90
CA MET A 139 -13.17 14.69 19.26
C MET A 139 -13.53 13.38 18.55
N ILE A 140 -14.27 12.48 19.21
CA ILE A 140 -14.74 11.22 18.59
C ILE A 140 -15.57 11.51 17.35
N ALA A 141 -16.52 12.46 17.43
CA ALA A 141 -17.35 12.82 16.29
C ALA A 141 -16.55 13.45 15.15
N ALA A 142 -15.51 14.24 15.44
CA ALA A 142 -14.71 14.95 14.46
C ALA A 142 -13.62 14.08 13.79
N GLN A 143 -13.09 13.07 14.49
CA GLN A 143 -12.01 12.20 14.02
C GLN A 143 -12.20 11.64 12.59
N PRO A 144 -13.34 11.04 12.19
CA PRO A 144 -13.49 10.52 10.83
C PRO A 144 -13.45 11.62 9.76
N TYR A 145 -14.00 12.80 10.06
CA TYR A 145 -13.95 13.95 9.14
C TYR A 145 -12.53 14.49 9.01
N MET A 146 -11.81 14.62 10.14
CA MET A 146 -10.41 15.05 10.13
C MET A 146 -9.53 14.11 9.32
N MET A 147 -9.70 12.79 9.47
CA MET A 147 -8.94 11.79 8.70
C MET A 147 -9.26 11.87 7.21
N THR A 148 -10.53 12.03 6.85
CA THR A 148 -10.98 12.17 5.44
C THR A 148 -10.39 13.43 4.81
N GLU A 149 -10.46 14.56 5.52
CA GLU A 149 -9.90 15.84 5.08
C GLU A 149 -8.38 15.76 4.93
N MET A 150 -7.68 15.14 5.88
CA MET A 150 -6.24 14.92 5.81
C MET A 150 -5.85 14.07 4.60
N GLN A 151 -6.58 12.98 4.33
CA GLN A 151 -6.33 12.13 3.18
C GLN A 151 -6.52 12.87 1.85
N ARG A 152 -7.60 13.66 1.73
CA ARG A 152 -7.85 14.51 0.54
C ARG A 152 -6.70 15.50 0.32
N SER A 153 -6.26 16.16 1.39
CA SER A 153 -5.13 17.08 1.34
C SER A 153 -3.84 16.38 0.90
N ALA A 154 -3.56 15.19 1.44
CA ALA A 154 -2.38 14.41 1.07
C ALA A 154 -2.37 14.04 -0.43
N VAL A 155 -3.52 13.67 -1.01
CA VAL A 155 -3.65 13.41 -2.45
C VAL A 155 -3.36 14.66 -3.27
N GLN A 156 -3.88 15.82 -2.87
CA GLN A 156 -3.63 17.09 -3.57
C GLN A 156 -2.14 17.46 -3.54
N VAL A 157 -1.51 17.34 -2.37
CA VAL A 157 -0.07 17.58 -2.21
C VAL A 157 0.74 16.62 -3.08
N ALA A 158 0.39 15.33 -3.10
CA ALA A 158 1.07 14.33 -3.93
C ALA A 158 0.94 14.63 -5.43
N GLN A 159 -0.26 15.00 -5.90
CA GLN A 159 -0.51 15.37 -7.30
C GLN A 159 0.31 16.59 -7.73
N GLN A 160 0.32 17.64 -6.89
CA GLN A 160 1.10 18.85 -7.17
C GLN A 160 2.59 18.54 -7.19
N THR A 161 3.08 17.77 -6.21
CA THR A 161 4.49 17.34 -6.16
C THR A 161 4.89 16.54 -7.39
N ALA A 162 4.05 15.58 -7.82
CA ALA A 162 4.31 14.79 -9.01
C ALA A 162 4.36 15.68 -10.27
N LYS A 163 3.42 16.60 -10.42
CA LYS A 163 3.41 17.57 -11.53
C LYS A 163 4.69 18.39 -11.57
N ASP A 164 5.15 18.88 -10.41
CA ASP A 164 6.35 19.71 -10.32
C ASP A 164 7.61 18.91 -10.66
N VAL A 165 7.72 17.66 -10.19
CA VAL A 165 8.82 16.75 -10.56
C VAL A 165 8.81 16.48 -12.06
N MET A 166 7.67 16.09 -12.62
CA MET A 166 7.55 15.79 -14.06
C MET A 166 7.89 17.02 -14.93
N SER A 167 7.49 18.22 -14.49
CA SER A 167 7.84 19.46 -15.18
C SER A 167 9.33 19.76 -15.14
N ARG A 168 10.02 19.48 -14.03
CA ARG A 168 11.47 19.67 -13.92
C ARG A 168 12.27 18.68 -14.77
N HIS A 169 11.76 17.46 -14.95
CA HIS A 169 12.44 16.38 -15.66
C HIS A 169 11.90 16.14 -17.07
N LYS A 170 11.18 17.11 -17.66
CA LYS A 170 10.48 16.94 -18.94
C LYS A 170 11.41 16.46 -20.07
N ASP A 171 12.58 17.07 -20.23
CA ASP A 171 13.50 16.74 -21.32
C ASP A 171 14.10 15.32 -21.18
N GLU A 172 14.35 14.90 -19.95
CA GLU A 172 14.83 13.55 -19.63
C GLU A 172 13.76 12.52 -19.98
N ILE A 173 12.50 12.80 -19.61
CA ILE A 173 11.34 11.96 -19.92
C ILE A 173 11.14 11.84 -21.44
N GLU A 174 11.18 12.95 -22.18
CA GLU A 174 11.03 12.94 -23.64
C GLU A 174 12.17 12.18 -24.33
N THR A 175 13.39 12.32 -23.83
CA THR A 175 14.55 11.57 -24.34
C THR A 175 14.42 10.07 -24.09
N ALA A 176 13.99 9.69 -22.89
CA ALA A 176 13.71 8.28 -22.57
C ALA A 176 12.58 7.72 -23.45
N GLN A 177 11.52 8.50 -23.68
CA GLN A 177 10.41 8.11 -24.55
C GLN A 177 10.86 7.87 -26.00
N ARG A 178 11.67 8.76 -26.59
CA ARG A 178 12.22 8.57 -27.95
C ARG A 178 13.02 7.27 -28.07
N LYS A 179 13.94 7.04 -27.12
CA LYS A 179 14.75 5.82 -27.08
C LYS A 179 13.89 4.55 -26.99
N TYR A 180 12.82 4.57 -26.19
CA TYR A 180 11.89 3.46 -26.08
C TYR A 180 11.20 3.16 -27.43
N MET A 181 10.72 4.19 -28.13
CA MET A 181 10.05 4.03 -29.42
C MET A 181 10.99 3.47 -30.50
N GLU A 182 12.24 3.92 -30.55
CA GLU A 182 13.26 3.39 -31.46
C GLU A 182 13.55 1.90 -31.20
N GLN A 183 13.65 1.51 -29.92
CA GLN A 183 13.86 0.10 -29.55
C GLN A 183 12.68 -0.80 -29.92
N GLN A 184 11.44 -0.30 -29.82
CA GLN A 184 10.25 -1.07 -30.22
C GLN A 184 10.16 -1.27 -31.73
N GLN A 185 10.60 -0.29 -32.52
CA GLN A 185 10.64 -0.41 -33.99
C GLN A 185 11.74 -1.37 -34.48
N GLN A 186 12.81 -1.55 -33.71
CA GLN A 186 13.92 -2.44 -34.04
C GLN A 186 13.71 -3.90 -33.62
N LYS A 187 12.62 -4.23 -32.91
CA LYS A 187 12.31 -5.61 -32.54
C LYS A 187 11.78 -6.36 -33.77
N PRO A 188 12.49 -7.39 -34.30
CA PRO A 188 12.05 -8.09 -35.50
C PRO A 188 10.69 -8.75 -35.27
N SER A 189 9.76 -8.58 -36.20
CA SER A 189 8.52 -9.37 -36.22
C SER A 189 8.88 -10.85 -36.41
N LEU A 190 8.70 -11.68 -35.38
CA LEU A 190 8.69 -13.14 -35.52
C LEU A 190 7.43 -13.57 -36.29
N SER A 191 7.41 -13.35 -37.59
CA SER A 191 6.45 -13.97 -38.50
C SER A 191 6.85 -13.77 -39.95
N ALA A 192 7.64 -14.72 -40.45
CA ALA A 192 7.45 -15.29 -41.78
C ALA A 192 8.13 -16.67 -41.83
N PRO A 193 7.38 -17.79 -41.79
CA PRO A 193 7.87 -19.00 -42.43
C PRO A 193 7.98 -18.67 -43.93
N SER A 194 9.21 -18.62 -44.42
CA SER A 194 9.52 -18.52 -45.84
C SER A 194 8.98 -19.77 -46.55
N ASN A 195 7.82 -19.62 -47.18
CA ASN A 195 7.31 -20.60 -48.12
C ASN A 195 7.96 -20.29 -49.49
N PRO A 196 8.77 -21.19 -50.09
CA PRO A 196 9.34 -20.96 -51.40
C PRO A 196 8.27 -21.19 -52.46
N SER A 197 7.91 -20.12 -53.17
CA SER A 197 7.08 -20.19 -54.37
C SER A 197 7.94 -20.61 -55.57
N SER A 198 7.52 -21.62 -56.33
CA SER A 198 7.87 -21.69 -57.75
C SER A 198 6.72 -22.29 -58.60
N ASN A 199 6.25 -21.44 -59.51
CA ASN A 199 5.75 -21.68 -60.88
C ASN A 199 4.29 -22.13 -61.17
N SER A 200 3.45 -21.10 -61.38
CA SER A 200 2.78 -20.69 -62.66
C SER A 200 1.71 -21.57 -63.36
N PRO A 201 0.86 -21.01 -64.27
CA PRO A 201 -0.61 -21.06 -64.14
C PRO A 201 -1.34 -21.78 -65.29
N GLY A 202 -2.53 -22.33 -65.00
CA GLY A 202 -3.47 -22.88 -65.97
C GLY A 202 -4.92 -22.49 -65.64
N THR A 203 -5.43 -21.51 -66.38
CA THR A 203 -6.80 -21.29 -66.91
C THR A 203 -8.08 -21.72 -66.16
N THR A 204 -9.01 -20.75 -66.08
CA THR A 204 -10.49 -20.81 -66.25
C THR A 204 -11.30 -21.61 -65.21
N THR A 205 -12.26 -21.05 -64.46
CA THR A 205 -13.51 -20.41 -64.89
C THR A 205 -14.23 -19.79 -63.67
N SER A 206 -14.95 -18.67 -63.89
CA SER A 206 -16.02 -18.11 -63.03
C SER A 206 -17.38 -18.74 -63.44
N PRO A 207 -18.56 -18.48 -62.82
CA PRO A 207 -18.91 -17.43 -61.84
C PRO A 207 -19.89 -17.85 -60.70
N SER A 208 -20.24 -16.86 -59.85
CA SER A 208 -21.62 -16.50 -59.42
C SER A 208 -21.91 -16.45 -57.91
N THR A 209 -22.19 -15.21 -57.45
CA THR A 209 -23.21 -14.77 -56.47
C THR A 209 -23.11 -15.29 -55.01
N THR A 210 -22.99 -14.47 -53.97
CA THR A 210 -24.07 -13.59 -53.47
C THR A 210 -23.56 -12.76 -52.27
N LYS A 211 -23.87 -11.45 -52.23
CA LYS A 211 -23.79 -10.55 -51.06
C LYS A 211 -25.14 -10.61 -50.32
N PRO A 212 -25.23 -10.36 -49.00
CA PRO A 212 -25.65 -9.00 -48.58
C PRO A 212 -25.03 -8.49 -47.26
N GLN A 213 -25.18 -7.16 -47.10
CA GLN A 213 -25.25 -6.30 -45.89
C GLN A 213 -24.65 -6.78 -44.56
N GLY A 214 -23.90 -5.98 -43.80
CA GLY A 214 -23.91 -4.53 -43.67
C GLY A 214 -24.31 -4.16 -42.24
N THR A 215 -23.44 -3.50 -41.47
CA THR A 215 -23.80 -2.63 -40.34
C THR A 215 -22.64 -1.68 -40.05
N THR A 216 -22.89 -0.43 -40.38
CA THR A 216 -22.15 0.77 -39.99
C THR A 216 -22.37 1.08 -38.51
N ASN A 217 -21.34 1.54 -37.80
CA ASN A 217 -21.52 2.34 -36.58
C ASN A 217 -20.65 3.62 -36.65
N PRO A 218 -21.11 4.73 -36.05
CA PRO A 218 -20.78 6.10 -36.47
C PRO A 218 -19.58 6.74 -35.71
N PRO A 219 -19.07 7.89 -36.18
CA PRO A 219 -17.95 8.60 -35.56
C PRO A 219 -18.39 9.49 -34.39
N ASN A 220 -17.64 9.44 -33.30
CA ASN A 220 -17.81 10.29 -32.13
C ASN A 220 -17.17 11.67 -32.40
N THR A 221 -17.97 12.75 -32.30
CA THR A 221 -17.51 14.14 -32.48
C THR A 221 -17.24 14.77 -31.10
N PRO A 222 -16.18 15.57 -30.91
CA PRO A 222 -15.95 16.30 -29.67
C PRO A 222 -16.56 17.72 -29.71
N GLN A 223 -17.16 18.16 -28.59
CA GLN A 223 -17.36 19.58 -28.26
C GLN A 223 -16.81 19.77 -26.83
N LYS A 224 -15.74 20.54 -26.63
CA LYS A 224 -15.58 22.02 -26.59
C LYS A 224 -16.17 22.63 -25.32
#